data_AF-A0A3Q3JQ04-F1
#
_entry.id   AF-A0A3Q3JQ04-F1
#
_cell.length_a   1.000
_cell.length_b   1.000
_cell.length_c   1.000
_cell.angle_alpha   90.00
_cell.angle_beta   90.00
_cell.angle_gamma   90.00
#
_symmetry.space_group_name_H-M   'P 1'
#
loop_
_entity.id
_entity.type
_entity.pdbx_description
1 polymer ?
#
loop_
_entity_poly.entity_id
_entity_poly.type
_entity_poly.pdbx_seq_one_letter_code
_entity_poly.pdbx_strand_id
1 'polypeptide(L)'
;MLRPARIVGLDIDNGLVHAARKNIRHYLSELQTQEARRAIHRDNSHLYLYPSCVYASAELYRSVCPANYVLDNDDLLLTQQPEYDMILCLSVTKWVHLNWGDSGLKRLFKRAYRHLRPGGMFLLEPQPWESYVRRKKLTDTINRNYRSICLRPDQFSSYLVTEVGFTGFENLGAPKCSARGFQRPIYLFHK
;
A
#
# COMPACT_ATOMS: atom_id res chain seq x y z
N MET A 1 -8.55 -18.21 11.66
CA MET A 1 -8.51 -17.31 10.48
C MET A 1 -7.85 -16.01 10.95
N LEU A 2 -6.66 -15.67 10.44
CA LEU A 2 -6.03 -14.39 10.79
C LEU A 2 -6.85 -13.27 10.13
N ARG A 3 -7.44 -12.39 10.92
CA ARG A 3 -8.15 -11.20 10.45
C ARG A 3 -7.34 -9.97 10.88
N PRO A 4 -7.11 -8.99 9.99
CA PRO A 4 -6.39 -7.78 10.37
C PRO A 4 -7.22 -7.03 11.44
N ALA A 5 -6.57 -6.68 12.56
CA ALA A 5 -7.21 -5.88 13.61
C ALA A 5 -7.47 -4.43 13.16
N ARG A 6 -6.66 -3.92 12.22
CA ARG A 6 -6.75 -2.58 11.64
C ARG A 6 -6.19 -2.58 10.22
N ILE A 7 -6.83 -1.87 9.30
CA ILE A 7 -6.32 -1.64 7.94
C ILE A 7 -6.25 -0.13 7.74
N VAL A 8 -5.11 0.40 7.29
CA VAL A 8 -4.92 1.82 6.96
C VAL A 8 -4.46 1.92 5.50
N GLY A 9 -5.07 2.83 4.74
CA GLY A 9 -4.68 3.16 3.37
C GLY A 9 -4.16 4.59 3.30
N LEU A 10 -3.09 4.82 2.53
CA LEU A 10 -2.54 6.15 2.32
C LEU A 10 -2.36 6.40 0.83
N ASP A 11 -2.78 7.57 0.38
CA ASP A 11 -2.50 8.05 -0.98
C ASP A 11 -2.32 9.57 -0.93
N ILE A 12 -1.55 10.14 -1.85
CA ILE A 12 -1.35 11.59 -1.94
C ILE A 12 -2.47 12.26 -2.76
N ASP A 13 -3.17 11.51 -3.60
CA ASP A 13 -4.22 12.04 -4.46
C ASP A 13 -5.57 12.06 -3.71
N ASN A 14 -6.01 13.27 -3.35
CA ASN A 14 -7.28 13.48 -2.66
C ASN A 14 -8.50 12.92 -3.43
N GLY A 15 -8.45 12.93 -4.76
CA GLY A 15 -9.50 12.36 -5.60
C GLY A 15 -9.55 10.84 -5.48
N LEU A 16 -8.40 10.18 -5.52
CA LEU A 16 -8.31 8.72 -5.33
C LEU A 16 -8.69 8.31 -3.90
N VAL A 17 -8.27 9.06 -2.89
CA VAL A 17 -8.71 8.84 -1.50
C VAL A 17 -10.22 8.97 -1.38
N HIS A 18 -10.81 10.00 -1.98
CA HIS A 18 -12.27 10.18 -1.98
C HIS A 18 -12.98 9.02 -2.70
N ALA A 19 -12.48 8.58 -3.85
CA ALA A 19 -13.03 7.45 -4.59
C ALA A 19 -12.94 6.15 -3.78
N ALA A 20 -11.79 5.86 -3.15
CA ALA A 20 -11.60 4.69 -2.30
C ALA A 20 -12.58 4.69 -1.11
N ARG A 21 -12.73 5.83 -0.43
CA ARG A 21 -13.69 6.01 0.66
C ARG A 21 -15.15 5.81 0.21
N LYS A 22 -15.51 6.27 -0.99
CA LYS A 22 -16.84 6.03 -1.58
C LYS A 22 -17.05 4.54 -1.88
N ASN A 23 -16.05 3.86 -2.44
CA ASN A 23 -16.11 2.43 -2.72
C ASN A 23 -16.25 1.60 -1.44
N ILE A 24 -15.51 1.93 -0.38
CA ILE A 24 -15.64 1.29 0.94
C ILE A 24 -17.08 1.41 1.45
N ARG A 25 -17.67 2.61 1.43
CA ARG A 25 -19.06 2.81 1.86
C ARG A 25 -20.04 1.96 1.05
N HIS A 26 -19.86 1.90 -0.26
CA HIS A 26 -20.72 1.11 -1.13
C HIS A 26 -20.65 -0.39 -0.80
N TYR A 27 -19.44 -0.97 -0.70
CA TYR A 27 -19.31 -2.39 -0.36
C TYR A 27 -19.85 -2.72 1.03
N LEU A 28 -19.67 -1.82 2.00
CA LEU A 28 -20.25 -2.01 3.34
C LEU A 28 -21.79 -1.98 3.32
N SER A 29 -22.41 -1.09 2.53
CA SER A 29 -23.87 -1.07 2.41
C SER A 29 -24.41 -2.34 1.74
N GLU A 30 -23.69 -2.87 0.74
CA GLU A 30 -24.04 -4.13 0.09
C GLU A 30 -23.95 -5.32 1.06
N LEU A 31 -22.87 -5.39 1.86
CA LEU A 31 -22.71 -6.40 2.89
C LEU A 31 -23.82 -6.34 3.95
N GLN A 32 -24.14 -5.15 4.44
CA GLN A 32 -25.25 -4.92 5.37
C GLN A 32 -26.59 -5.41 4.78
N THR A 33 -26.85 -5.08 3.51
CA THR A 33 -28.07 -5.50 2.82
C THR A 33 -28.14 -7.03 2.71
N GLN A 34 -27.02 -7.68 2.41
CA GLN A 34 -26.94 -9.14 2.35
C GLN A 34 -27.13 -9.79 3.72
N GLU A 35 -26.55 -9.23 4.77
CA GLU A 35 -26.73 -9.69 6.16
C GLU A 35 -28.19 -9.54 6.62
N ALA A 36 -28.82 -8.39 6.35
CA ALA A 36 -30.23 -8.16 6.65
C ALA A 36 -31.14 -9.15 5.92
N ARG A 37 -30.91 -9.42 4.63
CA ARG A 37 -31.65 -10.44 3.85
C ARG A 37 -31.48 -11.83 4.43
N ARG A 38 -30.27 -12.20 4.87
CA ARG A 38 -29.99 -13.49 5.52
C ARG A 38 -30.67 -13.61 6.89
N ALA A 39 -30.78 -12.51 7.63
CA ALA A 39 -31.47 -12.47 8.91
C ALA A 39 -32.99 -12.63 8.75
N ILE A 40 -33.60 -11.94 7.79
CA ILE A 40 -35.03 -12.05 7.45
C ILE A 40 -35.39 -13.50 7.06
N HIS A 41 -34.50 -14.21 6.37
CA HIS A 41 -34.72 -15.61 6.01
C HIS A 41 -34.56 -16.61 7.18
N ARG A 42 -34.03 -16.17 8.32
CA ARG A 42 -33.72 -17.04 9.47
C ARG A 42 -34.66 -16.87 10.66
N ASP A 43 -35.36 -15.74 10.80
CA ASP A 43 -36.42 -15.59 11.81
C ASP A 43 -37.37 -14.42 11.52
N ASN A 44 -38.65 -14.57 11.87
CA ASN A 44 -39.74 -13.64 11.52
C ASN A 44 -39.99 -12.56 12.60
N SER A 45 -38.98 -12.18 13.39
CA SER A 45 -39.14 -11.23 14.49
C SER A 45 -38.08 -10.12 14.50
N HIS A 46 -38.58 -8.88 14.37
CA HIS A 46 -37.99 -7.59 14.77
C HIS A 46 -36.60 -7.21 14.22
N LEU A 47 -36.66 -6.36 13.19
CA LEU A 47 -35.57 -5.67 12.52
C LEU A 47 -34.92 -4.60 13.43
N TYR A 48 -33.99 -4.99 14.30
CA TYR A 48 -33.08 -4.03 14.92
C TYR A 48 -31.89 -3.79 13.98
N LEU A 49 -31.74 -2.56 13.47
CA LEU A 49 -30.50 -2.13 12.83
C LEU A 49 -29.36 -2.32 13.82
N TYR A 50 -28.40 -3.20 13.52
CA TYR A 50 -27.25 -3.47 14.38
C TYR A 50 -26.33 -2.23 14.48
N PRO A 51 -26.23 -1.57 15.66
CA PRO A 51 -25.41 -0.36 15.83
C PRO A 51 -23.93 -0.60 15.52
N SER A 52 -23.41 -1.81 15.78
CA SER A 52 -22.03 -2.21 15.54
C SER A 52 -21.58 -2.04 14.08
N CYS A 53 -22.49 -2.17 13.12
CA CYS A 53 -22.15 -2.07 11.70
C CYS A 53 -21.96 -0.62 11.23
N VAL A 54 -22.70 0.33 11.82
CA VAL A 54 -22.55 1.76 11.52
C VAL A 54 -21.20 2.28 12.05
N TYR A 55 -20.79 1.88 13.25
CA TYR A 55 -19.49 2.25 13.82
C TYR A 55 -18.32 1.66 13.03
N ALA A 56 -18.39 0.37 12.67
CA ALA A 56 -17.39 -0.27 11.80
C ALA A 56 -17.27 0.45 10.44
N SER A 57 -18.38 0.98 9.90
CA SER A 57 -18.36 1.74 8.65
C SER A 57 -17.65 3.08 8.77
N ALA A 58 -17.79 3.77 9.90
CA ALA A 58 -17.17 5.07 10.13
C ALA A 58 -15.67 4.95 10.42
N GLU A 59 -15.23 3.89 11.10
CA GLU A 59 -13.81 3.59 11.32
C GLU A 59 -13.11 3.18 10.02
N LEU A 60 -13.73 2.29 9.23
CA LEU A 60 -13.15 1.87 7.95
C LEU A 60 -13.17 3.02 6.92
N TYR A 61 -14.18 3.89 6.95
CA TYR A 61 -14.20 5.10 6.12
C TYR A 61 -13.04 6.06 6.44
N ARG A 62 -12.69 6.20 7.71
CA ARG A 62 -11.56 7.04 8.15
C ARG A 62 -10.20 6.36 7.97
N SER A 63 -10.17 5.10 7.59
CA SER A 63 -8.94 4.33 7.52
C SER A 63 -8.10 4.62 6.28
N VAL A 64 -8.68 5.22 5.24
CA VAL A 64 -7.94 5.74 4.08
C VAL A 64 -7.73 7.23 4.25
N CYS A 65 -6.50 7.72 4.20
CA CYS A 65 -6.16 9.13 4.45
C CYS A 65 -5.28 9.73 3.34
N PRO A 66 -5.44 11.04 3.05
CA PRO A 66 -4.52 11.75 2.18
C PRO A 66 -3.21 12.00 2.93
N ALA A 67 -2.13 11.34 2.51
CA ALA A 67 -0.81 11.52 3.10
C ALA A 67 0.30 11.02 2.18
N ASN A 68 1.47 11.63 2.29
CA ASN A 68 2.69 11.10 1.68
C ASN A 68 3.39 10.13 2.64
N TYR A 69 3.65 8.91 2.17
CA TYR A 69 4.40 7.93 2.95
C TYR A 69 5.93 8.16 2.88
N VAL A 70 6.42 8.91 1.88
CA VAL A 70 7.82 9.30 1.79
C VAL A 70 8.05 10.46 2.77
N LEU A 71 8.99 10.28 3.70
CA LEU A 71 9.35 11.32 4.67
C LEU A 71 10.15 12.45 4.03
N ASP A 72 10.07 13.65 4.59
CA ASP A 72 10.71 14.86 4.05
C ASP A 72 12.23 14.89 4.25
N ASN A 73 12.75 14.23 5.29
CA ASN A 73 14.19 14.09 5.57
C ASN A 73 14.50 12.75 6.28
N ASP A 74 15.78 12.45 6.47
CA ASP A 74 16.24 11.21 7.11
C ASP A 74 16.07 11.23 8.64
N ASP A 75 16.06 12.40 9.29
CA ASP A 75 15.88 12.50 10.75
C ASP A 75 14.52 11.98 11.21
N LEU A 76 13.48 12.19 10.39
CA LEU A 76 12.14 11.65 10.61
C LEU A 76 12.10 10.11 10.58
N LEU A 77 13.10 9.43 10.02
CA LEU A 77 13.16 7.95 10.11
C LEU A 77 13.42 7.52 11.56
N LEU A 78 14.18 8.30 12.33
CA LEU A 78 14.55 7.94 13.70
C LEU A 78 13.34 7.89 14.62
N THR A 79 12.33 8.72 14.34
CA THR A 79 11.09 8.80 15.12
C THR A 79 10.08 7.70 14.77
N GLN A 80 10.23 7.03 13.62
CA GLN A 80 9.30 5.99 13.16
C GLN A 80 9.29 4.79 14.11
N GLN A 81 8.12 4.52 14.68
CA GLN A 81 7.89 3.37 15.55
C GLN A 81 7.25 2.18 14.81
N PRO A 82 7.45 0.95 15.29
CA PRO A 82 6.76 -0.23 14.78
C PRO A 82 5.26 -0.22 15.11
N GLU A 83 4.40 -0.34 14.11
CA GLU A 83 2.94 -0.30 14.28
C GLU A 83 2.20 -1.41 13.52
N TYR A 84 2.78 -1.89 12.42
CA TYR A 84 2.09 -2.78 11.49
C TYR A 84 2.74 -4.16 11.44
N ASP A 85 1.92 -5.19 11.31
CA ASP A 85 2.39 -6.57 11.06
C ASP A 85 2.57 -6.83 9.56
N MET A 86 1.93 -6.04 8.70
CA MET A 86 2.08 -6.09 7.25
C MET A 86 1.97 -4.70 6.63
N ILE A 87 2.83 -4.42 5.64
CA ILE A 87 2.77 -3.20 4.81
C ILE A 87 2.73 -3.60 3.34
N LEU A 88 1.77 -3.03 2.61
CA LEU A 88 1.60 -3.25 1.17
C LEU A 88 2.12 -2.02 0.40
N CYS A 89 3.05 -2.24 -0.53
CA CYS A 89 3.63 -1.23 -1.40
C CYS A 89 3.44 -1.68 -2.85
N LEU A 90 2.23 -1.46 -3.36
CA LEU A 90 1.79 -2.00 -4.64
C LEU A 90 1.79 -0.92 -5.71
N SER A 91 2.53 -1.09 -6.80
CA SER A 91 2.46 -0.16 -7.94
C SER A 91 2.78 1.31 -7.60
N VAL A 92 3.60 1.58 -6.58
CA VAL A 92 3.94 2.97 -6.18
C VAL A 92 5.43 3.33 -6.29
N THR A 93 6.34 2.35 -6.30
CA THR A 93 7.78 2.61 -6.25
C THR A 93 8.27 3.50 -7.39
N LYS A 94 7.80 3.31 -8.62
CA LYS A 94 8.14 4.18 -9.74
C LYS A 94 7.77 5.64 -9.50
N TRP A 95 6.58 5.89 -8.97
CA TRP A 95 6.12 7.25 -8.74
C TRP A 95 6.93 7.93 -7.64
N VAL A 96 7.29 7.17 -6.60
CA VAL A 96 8.19 7.65 -5.56
C VAL A 96 9.58 7.97 -6.13
N HIS A 97 10.11 7.05 -6.91
CA HIS A 97 11.45 7.13 -7.47
C HIS A 97 11.59 8.27 -8.49
N LEU A 98 10.58 8.53 -9.31
CA LEU A 98 10.56 9.65 -10.24
C LEU A 98 10.40 11.02 -9.53
N ASN A 99 9.62 11.10 -8.45
CA ASN A 99 9.36 12.38 -7.77
C ASN A 99 10.43 12.75 -6.72
N TRP A 100 11.01 11.77 -6.03
CA TRP A 100 11.96 11.99 -4.94
C TRP A 100 13.33 11.30 -5.13
N GLY A 101 13.58 10.74 -6.31
CA GLY A 101 14.85 10.08 -6.65
C GLY A 101 15.15 8.85 -5.79
N ASP A 102 16.40 8.39 -5.86
CA ASP A 102 16.89 7.27 -5.04
C ASP A 102 16.72 7.58 -3.54
N SER A 103 16.98 8.81 -3.09
CA SER A 103 16.88 9.19 -1.68
C SER A 103 15.45 9.02 -1.14
N GLY A 104 14.43 9.45 -1.89
CA GLY A 104 13.03 9.24 -1.51
C GLY A 104 12.64 7.76 -1.48
N LEU A 105 13.07 6.99 -2.48
CA LEU A 105 12.78 5.56 -2.53
C LEU A 105 13.45 4.80 -1.37
N LYS A 106 14.71 5.10 -1.09
CA LYS A 106 15.45 4.52 0.04
C LYS A 106 14.80 4.87 1.38
N ARG A 107 14.32 6.10 1.56
CA ARG A 107 13.54 6.50 2.75
C ARG A 107 12.23 5.73 2.87
N LEU A 108 11.49 5.51 1.77
CA LEU A 108 10.28 4.69 1.78
C LEU A 108 10.59 3.28 2.29
N PHE A 109 11.64 2.64 1.76
CA PHE A 109 12.02 1.28 2.17
C PHE A 109 12.46 1.21 3.64
N LYS A 110 13.33 2.14 4.07
CA LYS A 110 13.76 2.23 5.48
C LYS A 110 12.59 2.51 6.42
N ARG A 111 11.66 3.39 6.03
CA ARG A 111 10.45 3.66 6.81
C ARG A 111 9.59 2.40 6.91
N ALA A 112 9.31 1.72 5.81
CA ALA A 112 8.51 0.50 5.81
C ALA A 112 9.10 -0.55 6.76
N TYR A 113 10.42 -0.79 6.70
CA TYR A 113 11.10 -1.70 7.62
C TYR A 113 10.95 -1.27 9.08
N ARG A 114 11.20 0.00 9.43
CA ARG A 114 11.06 0.50 10.81
C ARG A 114 9.63 0.45 11.32
N HIS A 115 8.66 0.65 10.43
CA HIS A 115 7.24 0.69 10.72
C HIS A 115 6.62 -0.71 10.92
N LEU A 116 7.30 -1.76 10.45
CA LEU A 116 6.94 -3.15 10.72
C LEU A 116 7.39 -3.57 12.12
N ARG A 117 6.52 -4.31 12.82
CA ARG A 117 6.86 -5.05 14.05
C ARG A 117 7.84 -6.20 13.75
N PRO A 118 8.56 -6.72 14.76
CA PRO A 118 9.35 -7.94 14.59
C PRO A 118 8.49 -9.09 14.02
N GLY A 119 8.98 -9.80 13.01
CA GLY A 119 8.21 -10.83 12.29
C GLY A 119 7.18 -10.26 11.29
N GLY A 120 7.17 -8.94 11.09
CA GLY A 120 6.29 -8.29 10.13
C GLY A 120 6.71 -8.51 8.68
N MET A 121 5.77 -8.32 7.76
CA MET A 121 5.94 -8.61 6.34
C MET A 121 5.76 -7.37 5.45
N PHE A 122 6.63 -7.21 4.45
CA PHE A 122 6.53 -6.16 3.45
C PHE A 122 6.22 -6.75 2.07
N LEU A 123 5.04 -6.46 1.54
CA LEU A 123 4.62 -6.90 0.22
C LEU A 123 4.90 -5.80 -0.81
N LEU A 124 5.73 -6.09 -1.81
CA LEU A 124 6.20 -5.15 -2.80
C LEU A 124 5.84 -5.59 -4.22
N GLU A 125 5.18 -4.71 -4.98
CA GLU A 125 4.96 -4.89 -6.42
C GLU A 125 5.66 -3.72 -7.16
N PRO A 126 6.94 -3.87 -7.53
CA PRO A 126 7.67 -2.81 -8.20
C PRO A 126 7.32 -2.75 -9.69
N GLN A 127 7.30 -1.54 -10.25
CA GLN A 127 7.16 -1.40 -11.70
C GLN A 127 8.49 -1.60 -12.42
N PRO A 128 8.46 -2.19 -13.63
CA PRO A 128 9.67 -2.46 -14.40
C PRO A 128 10.23 -1.16 -14.97
N TRP A 129 11.54 -1.13 -15.21
CA TRP A 129 12.28 0.08 -15.63
C TRP A 129 11.75 0.69 -16.92
N GLU A 130 11.30 -0.13 -17.87
CA GLU A 130 10.74 0.29 -19.16
C GLU A 130 9.54 1.21 -18.98
N SER A 131 8.78 1.04 -17.89
CA SER A 131 7.63 1.89 -17.59
C SER A 131 8.00 3.30 -17.11
N TYR A 132 9.23 3.51 -16.66
CA TYR A 132 9.77 4.82 -16.24
C TYR A 132 10.04 5.69 -17.47
N VAL A 133 10.57 5.08 -18.53
CA VAL A 133 10.93 5.76 -19.79
C VAL A 133 9.75 6.53 -20.37
N ARG A 134 8.54 5.98 -20.24
CA ARG A 134 7.28 6.59 -20.73
C ARG A 134 6.85 7.81 -19.94
N ARG A 135 7.34 7.99 -18.72
CA ARG A 135 6.91 9.04 -17.78
C ARG A 135 8.01 10.04 -17.42
N LYS A 136 9.26 9.81 -17.84
CA LYS A 136 10.43 10.65 -17.51
C LYS A 136 10.39 12.12 -17.99
N LYS A 137 9.40 12.50 -18.81
CA LYS A 137 9.25 13.86 -19.35
C LYS A 137 8.03 14.60 -18.77
N LEU A 138 7.40 14.08 -17.72
CA LEU A 138 6.21 14.72 -17.13
C LEU A 138 6.52 16.09 -16.50
N THR A 139 7.66 16.21 -15.82
CA THR A 139 8.14 17.47 -15.24
C THR A 139 9.66 17.52 -15.30
N ASP A 140 10.25 18.72 -15.17
CA ASP A 140 11.71 18.86 -15.12
C ASP A 140 12.32 18.14 -13.92
N THR A 141 11.65 18.16 -12.78
CA THR A 141 12.08 17.42 -11.57
C THR A 141 12.10 15.92 -11.83
N ILE A 142 11.04 15.37 -12.43
CA ILE A 142 10.98 13.96 -12.82
C ILE A 142 12.10 13.63 -13.81
N ASN A 143 12.39 14.53 -14.75
CA ASN A 143 13.44 14.30 -15.74
C ASN A 143 14.84 14.28 -15.12
N ARG A 144 15.13 15.24 -14.23
CA ARG A 144 16.39 15.28 -13.48
C ARG A 144 16.57 14.03 -12.64
N ASN A 145 15.56 13.67 -11.84
CA ASN A 145 15.58 12.48 -11.00
C ASN A 145 15.78 11.22 -11.83
N TYR A 146 15.02 11.05 -12.93
CA TYR A 146 15.17 9.89 -13.82
C TYR A 146 16.61 9.71 -14.32
N ARG A 147 17.30 10.82 -14.66
CA ARG A 147 18.69 10.79 -15.14
C ARG A 147 19.69 10.46 -14.03
N SER A 148 19.36 10.73 -12.77
CA SER A 148 20.20 10.47 -11.60
C SER A 148 19.89 9.17 -10.87
N ILE A 149 18.92 8.37 -11.34
CA ILE A 149 18.59 7.07 -10.71
C ILE A 149 19.77 6.11 -10.88
N CYS A 150 20.28 5.61 -9.75
CA CYS A 150 21.29 4.58 -9.69
C CYS A 150 20.70 3.24 -9.23
N LEU A 151 19.82 3.25 -8.23
CA LEU A 151 19.17 2.05 -7.70
C LEU A 151 17.98 1.65 -8.58
N ARG A 152 18.13 0.63 -9.43
CA ARG A 152 17.07 0.19 -10.36
C ARG A 152 16.15 -0.89 -9.78
N PRO A 153 14.95 -1.11 -10.36
CA PRO A 153 13.97 -2.07 -9.83
C PRO A 153 14.48 -3.51 -9.63
N ASP A 154 15.35 -3.99 -10.51
CA ASP A 154 16.02 -5.29 -10.43
C ASP A 154 16.98 -5.40 -9.24
N GLN A 155 17.43 -4.27 -8.70
CA GLN A 155 18.32 -4.19 -7.55
C GLN A 155 17.57 -4.00 -6.22
N PHE A 156 16.24 -3.76 -6.25
CA PHE A 156 15.47 -3.46 -5.04
C PHE A 156 15.54 -4.58 -4.01
N SER A 157 15.40 -5.85 -4.43
CA SER A 157 15.43 -6.98 -3.49
C SER A 157 16.78 -7.10 -2.79
N SER A 158 17.88 -6.92 -3.53
CA SER A 158 19.23 -6.92 -2.95
C SER A 158 19.39 -5.79 -1.93
N TYR A 159 19.00 -4.56 -2.30
CA TYR A 159 19.07 -3.40 -1.40
C TYR A 159 18.21 -3.57 -0.13
N LEU A 160 17.01 -4.13 -0.27
CA LEU A 160 16.10 -4.38 0.87
C LEU A 160 16.69 -5.39 1.87
N VAL A 161 17.39 -6.42 1.39
CA VAL A 161 18.02 -7.41 2.27
C VAL A 161 19.33 -6.89 2.86
N THR A 162 20.21 -6.33 2.02
CA THR A 162 21.59 -5.98 2.42
C THR A 162 21.71 -4.65 3.16
N GLU A 163 20.95 -3.62 2.74
CA GLU A 163 21.10 -2.25 3.25
C GLU A 163 19.97 -1.84 4.19
N VAL A 164 18.76 -2.38 4.00
CA VAL A 164 17.59 -2.02 4.83
C VAL A 164 17.43 -2.93 6.04
N GLY A 165 17.75 -4.22 5.90
CA GLY A 165 17.78 -5.18 7.01
C GLY A 165 16.64 -6.21 7.02
N PHE A 166 15.91 -6.39 5.91
CA PHE A 166 15.01 -7.54 5.77
C PHE A 166 15.83 -8.84 5.74
N THR A 167 15.34 -9.89 6.38
CA THR A 167 16.08 -11.17 6.51
C THR A 167 16.07 -12.01 5.24
N GLY A 168 15.06 -11.82 4.38
CA GLY A 168 14.92 -12.53 3.11
C GLY A 168 13.68 -12.09 2.35
N PHE A 169 13.47 -12.70 1.18
CA PHE A 169 12.29 -12.44 0.37
C PHE A 169 11.86 -13.67 -0.45
N GLU A 170 10.57 -13.70 -0.79
CA GLU A 170 9.94 -14.67 -1.67
C GLU A 170 9.41 -13.97 -2.92
N ASN A 171 9.51 -14.62 -4.07
CA ASN A 171 8.85 -14.19 -5.30
C ASN A 171 7.52 -14.95 -5.44
N LEU A 172 6.41 -14.25 -5.22
CA LEU A 172 5.06 -14.80 -5.32
C LEU A 172 4.55 -14.90 -6.76
N GLY A 173 5.36 -14.48 -7.73
CA GLY A 173 5.02 -14.45 -9.15
C GLY A 173 4.18 -13.25 -9.54
N ALA A 174 3.78 -13.23 -10.81
CA ALA A 174 2.92 -12.18 -11.36
C ALA A 174 1.46 -12.64 -11.44
N PRO A 175 0.48 -11.81 -11.02
CA PRO A 175 -0.93 -12.12 -11.21
C PRO A 175 -1.27 -12.32 -12.69
N LYS A 176 -2.11 -13.30 -12.99
CA LYS A 176 -2.69 -13.46 -14.34
C LYS A 176 -3.67 -12.32 -14.59
N CYS A 177 -3.26 -11.31 -15.35
CA CYS A 177 -4.09 -10.19 -15.74
C CYS A 177 -4.21 -10.12 -17.27
N SER A 178 -5.37 -9.74 -17.81
CA SER A 178 -5.54 -9.54 -19.26
C SER A 178 -4.65 -8.41 -19.79
N ALA A 179 -4.38 -7.40 -18.97
CA ALA A 179 -3.52 -6.28 -19.31
C ALA A 179 -2.05 -6.60 -18.98
N ARG A 180 -1.23 -6.87 -19.99
CA ARG A 180 0.21 -7.22 -19.85
C ARG A 180 1.00 -6.24 -18.98
N GLY A 181 0.66 -4.94 -18.99
CA GLY A 181 1.31 -3.92 -18.16
C GLY A 181 1.08 -4.03 -16.65
N PHE A 182 0.18 -4.92 -16.21
CA PHE A 182 -0.13 -5.20 -14.82
C PHE A 182 0.28 -6.62 -14.39
N GLN A 183 0.91 -7.39 -15.29
CA GLN A 183 1.55 -8.66 -14.94
C GLN A 183 2.93 -8.39 -14.36
N ARG A 184 2.98 -7.94 -13.11
CA ARG A 184 4.21 -7.58 -12.40
C ARG A 184 4.47 -8.54 -11.26
N PRO A 185 5.74 -8.91 -11.02
CA PRO A 185 6.07 -9.80 -9.91
C PRO A 185 5.74 -9.14 -8.58
N ILE A 186 5.21 -9.93 -7.65
CA ILE A 186 4.98 -9.55 -6.27
C ILE A 186 6.03 -10.24 -5.41
N TYR A 187 6.70 -9.46 -4.58
CA TYR A 187 7.70 -9.95 -3.64
C TYR A 187 7.21 -9.78 -2.21
N LEU A 188 7.46 -10.79 -1.37
CA LEU A 188 7.19 -10.75 0.06
C LEU A 188 8.51 -10.73 0.81
N PHE A 189 8.78 -9.68 1.59
CA PHE A 189 9.97 -9.56 2.42
C PHE A 189 9.63 -9.78 3.89
N HIS A 190 10.53 -10.44 4.61
CA HIS A 190 10.38 -10.77 6.03
C HIS A 190 11.31 -9.91 6.89
N LYS A 191 10.76 -9.31 7.95
CA LYS A 191 11.55 -8.55 8.95
C LYS A 191 11.99 -9.45 10.10
#